data_AF-A0ABD5DY72-F1
#
_entry.id   AF-A0ABD5DY72-F1
#
_cell.length_a   1.000
_cell.length_b   1.000
_cell.length_c   1.000
_cell.angle_alpha   90.00
_cell.angle_beta   90.00
_cell.angle_gamma   90.00
#
_symmetry.space_group_name_H-M   'P 1'
#
loop_
_entity.id
_entity.type
_entity.pdbx_description
1 polymer ?
#
loop_
_entity_poly.entity_id
_entity_poly.type
_entity_poly.pdbx_seq_one_letter_code
_entity_poly.pdbx_strand_id
1 'polypeptide(L)' 'YVGYRHECAYILAKGRPPLPQNPLNDVIAWKYSGNRHHPTEKPVTSLQPLIESFTHPGAIVLDPFAGSGSTCVAALQA' A
#
# COMPACT_ATOMS: atom_id res chain seq x y z
N TYR A 1 0.90 -17.86 -23.27
CA TYR A 1 0.79 -17.58 -21.83
C TYR A 1 1.46 -16.24 -21.54
N VAL A 2 0.75 -15.29 -20.93
CA VAL A 2 1.33 -14.02 -20.47
C VAL A 2 1.79 -14.17 -19.02
N GLY A 3 2.95 -13.62 -18.68
CA GLY A 3 3.43 -13.59 -17.29
C GLY A 3 2.82 -12.39 -16.57
N TYR A 4 1.94 -12.63 -15.60
CA TYR A 4 1.44 -11.58 -14.71
C TYR A 4 2.61 -11.01 -13.89
N ARG A 5 2.93 -9.74 -14.12
CA ARG A 5 4.06 -9.04 -13.48
C ARG A 5 3.65 -7.70 -12.85
N HIS A 6 2.36 -7.41 -12.84
CA HIS A 6 1.80 -6.21 -12.25
C HIS A 6 0.54 -6.56 -11.47
N GLU A 7 0.20 -5.69 -10.54
CA GLU A 7 -1.13 -5.61 -9.96
C GLU A 7 -1.60 -4.16 -10.07
N CYS A 8 -2.91 -3.94 -9.95
CA CYS A 8 -3.51 -2.62 -9.98
C CYS A 8 -4.05 -2.26 -8.59
N ALA A 9 -3.93 -0.99 -8.22
CA ALA A 9 -4.54 -0.41 -7.04
C ALA A 9 -5.29 0.86 -7.44
N TYR A 10 -6.34 1.20 -6.69
CA TYR A 10 -7.14 2.41 -6.91
C TYR A 10 -7.05 3.30 -5.69
N ILE A 11 -6.72 4.56 -5.90
CA ILE A 11 -6.68 5.58 -4.85
C ILE A 11 -7.97 6.39 -4.96
N LEU A 12 -8.80 6.29 -3.93
CA LEU A 12 -10.12 6.92 -3.90
C LEU A 12 -10.19 7.88 -2.72
N ALA A 13 -10.70 9.08 -2.98
CA ALA A 13 -10.82 10.14 -2.00
C ALA A 13 -12.29 10.50 -1.75
N LYS A 14 -12.66 10.69 -0.47
CA LYS A 14 -13.99 11.21 -0.12
C LYS A 14 -14.00 12.73 -0.26
N GLY A 15 -14.86 13.26 -1.13
CA GLY A 15 -14.98 14.70 -1.35
C GLY A 15 -13.79 15.27 -2.12
N ARG A 16 -13.21 16.37 -1.61
CA ARG A 16 -12.07 17.07 -2.23
C ARG A 16 -10.97 17.32 -1.19
N PRO A 17 -10.24 16.29 -0.75
CA PRO A 17 -9.14 16.50 0.19
C PRO A 17 -8.01 17.30 -0.48
N PRO A 18 -7.13 17.93 0.33
CA PRO A 18 -5.90 18.50 -0.20
C PRO A 18 -5.05 17.42 -0.86
N LEU A 19 -4.27 17.84 -1.86
CA LEU A 19 -3.31 16.94 -2.51
C LEU A 19 -2.22 16.52 -1.51
N PRO A 20 -1.67 15.30 -1.65
CA PRO A 20 -0.56 14.85 -0.82
C PRO A 20 0.65 15.77 -1.03
N GLN A 21 1.41 16.03 0.04
CA GLN A 21 2.62 16.86 -0.03
C GLN A 21 3.67 16.24 -0.97
N ASN A 22 3.76 14.91 -0.92
CA ASN A 22 4.64 14.11 -1.77
C ASN A 22 3.79 13.14 -2.60
N PRO A 23 3.33 13.53 -3.80
CA PRO A 23 2.54 12.65 -4.65
C PRO A 23 3.37 11.47 -5.15
N LEU A 24 2.74 10.30 -5.24
CA LEU A 24 3.34 9.09 -5.80
C LEU A 24 3.12 9.01 -7.31
N ASN A 25 4.03 8.33 -8.01
CA ASN A 25 3.83 7.96 -9.41
C ASN A 25 2.74 6.89 -9.53
N ASP A 26 2.01 6.90 -10.64
CA ASP A 26 0.96 5.91 -10.94
C ASP A 26 1.49 4.47 -11.10
N VAL A 27 2.80 4.31 -11.35
CA VAL A 27 3.47 3.02 -11.46
C VAL A 27 4.60 2.97 -10.44
N ILE A 28 4.49 2.04 -9.49
CA ILE A 28 5.47 1.83 -8.43
C ILE A 28 6.08 0.44 -8.60
N ALA A 29 7.42 0.39 -8.62
CA ALA A 29 8.14 -0.87 -8.65
C ALA A 29 8.15 -1.49 -7.24
N TRP A 30 7.95 -2.79 -7.16
CA TRP A 30 8.08 -3.54 -5.92
C TRP A 30 8.84 -4.84 -6.13
N LYS A 31 9.23 -5.47 -5.01
CA LYS A 31 9.73 -6.83 -5.01
C LYS A 31 8.64 -7.76 -4.50
N TYR A 32 8.38 -8.84 -5.21
CA TYR A 32 7.43 -9.86 -4.76
C TYR A 32 7.85 -10.38 -3.38
N SER A 33 6.88 -10.44 -2.46
CA SER A 33 7.08 -10.83 -1.05
C SER A 33 7.51 -12.30 -0.92
N GLY A 34 7.26 -13.12 -1.94
CA GLY A 34 7.43 -14.56 -1.85
C GLY A 34 6.24 -15.27 -1.22
N ASN A 35 5.22 -14.52 -0.73
CA ASN A 35 4.03 -15.06 -0.07
C ASN A 35 4.37 -16.06 1.05
N ARG A 36 5.36 -15.72 1.88
CA ARG A 36 5.91 -16.61 2.91
C ARG A 36 4.94 -16.85 4.06
N HIS A 37 4.12 -15.85 4.40
CA HIS A 37 3.22 -15.91 5.55
C HIS A 37 1.76 -16.03 5.12
N HIS A 38 1.40 -15.54 3.92
CA HIS A 38 0.05 -15.65 3.37
C HIS A 38 0.06 -15.81 1.84
N PRO A 39 -0.88 -16.56 1.23
CA PRO A 39 -0.91 -16.81 -0.22
C PRO A 39 -1.04 -15.56 -1.11
N THR A 40 -1.46 -14.43 -0.56
CA THR A 40 -1.66 -13.15 -1.27
C THR A 40 -1.04 -11.97 -0.51
N GLU A 41 0.13 -12.19 0.10
CA GLU A 41 0.84 -11.21 0.93
C GLU A 41 1.35 -10.03 0.10
N LYS A 42 0.87 -8.83 0.43
CA LYS A 42 1.33 -7.60 -0.21
C LYS A 42 2.72 -7.20 0.31
N PRO A 43 3.65 -6.77 -0.57
CA PRO A 43 4.95 -6.27 -0.12
C PRO A 43 4.79 -5.00 0.74
N VAL A 44 5.38 -4.99 1.93
CA VAL A 44 5.36 -3.79 2.81
C VAL A 44 5.91 -2.56 2.10
N THR A 45 6.95 -2.74 1.28
CA THR A 45 7.58 -1.68 0.48
C THR A 45 6.66 -1.03 -0.55
N SER A 46 5.55 -1.69 -0.92
CA SER A 46 4.52 -1.10 -1.78
C SER A 46 3.45 -0.32 -1.01
N LEU A 47 3.20 -0.69 0.25
CA LEU A 47 2.15 -0.12 1.08
C LEU A 47 2.64 1.10 1.87
N GLN A 48 3.88 1.07 2.37
CA GLN A 48 4.44 2.15 3.17
C GLN A 48 4.40 3.51 2.45
N PRO A 49 4.85 3.66 1.19
CA PRO A 49 4.80 4.94 0.51
C PRO A 49 3.37 5.46 0.33
N LEU A 50 2.39 4.56 0.11
CA LEU A 50 0.98 4.93 0.01
C LEU A 50 0.47 5.52 1.34
N ILE A 51 0.84 4.91 2.46
CA ILE A 51 0.46 5.42 3.79
C ILE A 51 1.12 6.77 4.03
N GLU A 52 2.43 6.91 3.80
CA GLU A 52 3.17 8.17 3.98
C GLU A 52 2.61 9.31 3.11
N SER A 53 2.20 9.01 1.88
CA SER A 53 1.68 10.02 0.95
C SER A 53 0.25 10.47 1.31
N PHE A 54 -0.63 9.54 1.71
CA PHE A 54 -2.06 9.81 1.87
C PHE A 54 -2.55 9.89 3.31
N THR A 55 -1.65 9.83 4.29
CA THR A 55 -1.98 9.95 5.72
C THR A 55 -1.05 10.95 6.43
N HIS A 56 -1.10 11.00 7.75
CA HIS A 56 -0.24 11.81 8.59
C HIS A 56 0.20 10.99 9.82
N PRO A 57 1.35 11.30 10.44
CA PRO A 57 1.79 10.61 11.66
C PRO A 57 0.71 10.60 12.74
N GLY A 58 0.44 9.42 13.30
CA GLY A 58 -0.61 9.21 14.31
C GLY A 58 -2.03 9.04 13.73
N ALA A 59 -2.22 9.07 12.41
CA ALA A 59 -3.49 8.73 11.78
C ALA A 59 -3.85 7.25 11.98
N ILE A 60 -5.15 6.95 11.91
CA ILE A 60 -5.65 5.57 11.95
C ILE A 60 -5.68 5.01 10.53
N VAL A 61 -4.95 3.91 10.31
CA VAL A 61 -5.04 3.10 9.09
C VAL A 61 -5.91 1.88 9.35
N LEU A 62 -6.97 1.70 8.56
CA LEU A 62 -7.89 0.57 8.66
C LEU A 62 -7.70 -0.36 7.46
N ASP A 63 -7.44 -1.65 7.73
CA ASP A 63 -7.43 -2.71 6.73
C ASP A 63 -8.41 -3.83 7.14
N PRO A 64 -9.60 -3.91 6.52
CA PRO A 64 -10.58 -4.96 6.81
C PRO A 64 -10.20 -6.32 6.22
N PHE A 65 -9.15 -6.40 5.39
CA PHE A 65 -8.70 -7.60 4.69
C PHE A 65 -7.21 -7.88 4.95
N ALA A 66 -6.77 -7.68 6.19
CA ALA A 66 -5.36 -7.57 6.55
C ALA A 66 -4.46 -8.76 6.14
N GLY A 67 -5.01 -9.96 5.96
CA GLY A 67 -4.24 -11.12 5.49
C GLY A 67 -3.00 -11.39 6.34
N SER A 68 -1.81 -11.28 5.75
CA SER A 68 -0.50 -11.38 6.43
C SER A 68 -0.19 -10.24 7.41
N GLY A 69 -1.01 -9.20 7.47
CA GLY A 69 -0.79 -8.01 8.30
C GLY A 69 0.22 -7.02 7.71
N SER A 70 0.55 -7.12 6.42
CA SER A 70 1.53 -6.23 5.77
C SER A 70 1.17 -4.75 5.90
N THR A 71 -0.12 -4.41 5.88
CA THR A 71 -0.61 -3.04 6.08
C THR A 71 -0.32 -2.51 7.48
N CYS A 72 -0.45 -3.36 8.52
CA CYS A 72 -0.13 -2.97 9.89
C CYS A 72 1.37 -2.68 10.03
N VAL A 73 2.22 -3.54 9.47
CA VAL A 73 3.68 -3.33 9.48
C VAL A 73 4.05 -2.04 8.75
N ALA A 74 3.46 -1.80 7.57
CA ALA A 74 3.68 -0.57 6.81
C ALA A 74 3.24 0.68 7.60
N ALA A 75 2.10 0.64 8.27
CA ALA A 75 1.60 1.75 9.09
C ALA A 75 2.49 2.05 10.32
N LEU A 76 3.11 1.02 10.91
CA LEU A 76 4.07 1.16 12.01
C LEU A 76 5.41 1.78 11.56
N GLN A 77 5.75 1.69 10.28
CA GLN A 77 7.01 2.17 9.70
C GLN A 77 6.89 3.55 9.03
N ALA A 78 5.66 4.01 8.79
CA ALA A 78 5.32 5.27 8.13
C ALA A 78 5.25 6.47 9.10
#